data_AF-A0A067PMJ3-F1
#
_entry.id   AF-A0A067PMJ3-F1
#
_cell.length_a   1.000
_cell.length_b   1.000
_cell.length_c   1.000
_cell.angle_alpha   90.00
_cell.angle_beta   90.00
_cell.angle_gamma   90.00
#
_symmetry.space_group_name_H-M   'P 1'
#
loop_
_entity.id
_entity.type
_entity.pdbx_description
1 polymer ?
#
loop_
_entity_poly.entity_id
_entity_poly.type
_entity_poly.pdbx_seq_one_letter_code
_entity_poly.pdbx_strand_id
1 'polypeptide(L)'
;MVGSLADGKAIEKDKSSTTNPVRRNFVRGRTGTETSSPPHLNVGNRGDKRQLLTDSSLSTPLPSDTMTDPPWTSSSPIDTYYTNTDPSSYTSTNSVPAASASPTPSPGINTPPWQTQTPTLLFTSEILYLLANVSSLVGVKWYLGVPFNDTTNLRLEIAESGEQILGGNLLGLQVGNEPDLYARHGHRPTTYAPSDYFGEFGVVVQAINNDNSIPVKNNLIGPNLATGDWIPEQVWDTGFIPAYTNSLSALAVEHYPTDNCFAMYGVGSPIDLPTEFAAFMSHSMGINTISIYMNSSQVALAANKPFLMFETNTASCGGFPGISDSYGAALWGVDYALQMAYSNFSGALFHIGGQNVYYNPFTPPPTNQSTFRQWSIGPLYYSALVVAEAIGSTGKAQIVDLQPNANNQYTPAYAIYENGAAAKVVLLNYMTDPSGANDYTATIQVQGVSSVQVKYLSAPSVSTKANITWAGQTFGDKLSSDGRLQGTEDVQTVPCNNGACPIKVTAPGLALVFLSNTAYSDSAPSTTQTFATTAYTKTQHTATVAATVLATSNGHSGSSRQLGSTSKGSTGGAGVGKQISGLVALVAMVAGAWTVGKGLLA
;
A
#
# COMPACT_ATOMS: atom_id res chain seq x y z
N MET A 1 -13.55 17.22 -45.94
CA MET A 1 -13.28 16.93 -47.37
C MET A 1 -11.80 16.64 -47.52
N VAL A 2 -11.42 15.85 -48.54
CA VAL A 2 -10.02 15.60 -48.88
C VAL A 2 -9.41 16.84 -49.54
N GLY A 3 -8.19 17.18 -49.15
CA GLY A 3 -7.28 17.99 -49.95
C GLY A 3 -6.10 18.48 -49.10
N SER A 4 -4.89 18.69 -49.62
CA SER A 4 -4.24 18.37 -50.90
C SER A 4 -3.01 19.30 -50.97
N LEU A 5 -1.79 18.74 -51.02
CA LEU A 5 -0.54 19.42 -51.44
C LEU A 5 -0.05 20.59 -50.54
N ALA A 6 1.20 21.03 -50.58
CA ALA A 6 2.51 20.41 -50.85
C ALA A 6 3.60 21.46 -50.53
N ASP A 7 4.83 21.02 -50.18
CA ASP A 7 6.11 21.75 -50.29
C ASP A 7 6.25 23.14 -49.58
N GLY A 8 7.44 23.69 -49.28
CA GLY A 8 8.79 23.16 -49.37
C GLY A 8 9.85 24.28 -49.35
N LYS A 9 10.74 24.27 -48.34
CA LYS A 9 12.07 24.95 -48.26
C LYS A 9 12.19 26.50 -48.35
N ALA A 10 12.61 27.06 -47.20
CA ALA A 10 13.72 27.99 -46.96
C ALA A 10 14.44 28.75 -48.11
N ILE A 11 14.85 30.01 -47.85
CA ILE A 11 16.27 30.46 -47.74
C ILE A 11 16.40 31.95 -47.28
N GLU A 12 17.53 32.23 -46.63
CA GLU A 12 18.07 33.42 -45.95
C GLU A 12 18.02 34.86 -46.55
N LYS A 13 18.30 35.82 -45.63
CA LYS A 13 19.31 36.94 -45.70
C LYS A 13 18.91 38.43 -45.99
N ASP A 14 18.86 39.19 -44.88
CA ASP A 14 19.86 40.23 -44.48
C ASP A 14 19.61 41.77 -44.63
N LYS A 15 20.02 42.49 -43.57
CA LYS A 15 20.43 43.93 -43.41
C LYS A 15 19.48 45.13 -43.66
N SER A 16 19.20 45.87 -42.57
CA SER A 16 19.76 47.22 -42.23
C SER A 16 19.01 47.81 -41.01
N SER A 17 19.59 47.97 -39.80
CA SER A 17 20.42 49.09 -39.28
C SER A 17 19.84 50.52 -39.39
N THR A 18 19.49 51.16 -38.25
CA THR A 18 20.12 52.41 -37.70
C THR A 18 19.43 52.98 -36.43
N THR A 19 20.22 53.22 -35.36
CA THR A 19 20.23 54.37 -34.39
C THR A 19 18.95 54.88 -33.67
N ASN A 20 18.96 55.45 -32.45
CA ASN A 20 19.78 55.41 -31.21
C ASN A 20 18.95 56.14 -30.07
N PRO A 21 19.41 56.46 -28.83
CA PRO A 21 18.54 56.36 -27.65
C PRO A 21 18.40 57.66 -26.82
N VAL A 22 17.74 57.60 -25.66
CA VAL A 22 17.83 58.61 -24.59
C VAL A 22 18.16 57.97 -23.24
N ARG A 23 19.27 58.42 -22.62
CA ARG A 23 19.59 58.24 -21.20
C ARG A 23 19.40 59.57 -20.46
N ARG A 24 19.20 59.53 -19.13
CA ARG A 24 19.72 60.59 -18.22
C ARG A 24 20.27 60.04 -16.91
N ASN A 25 21.29 60.75 -16.44
CA ASN A 25 22.16 60.51 -15.27
C ASN A 25 22.54 61.92 -14.74
N PHE A 26 22.99 62.18 -13.50
CA PHE A 26 23.38 61.32 -12.37
C PHE A 26 23.42 62.15 -11.06
N VAL A 27 24.18 61.67 -10.06
CA VAL A 27 24.96 62.44 -9.05
C VAL A 27 24.42 62.55 -7.60
N ARG A 28 25.02 61.70 -6.74
CA ARG A 28 25.58 61.89 -5.37
C ARG A 28 25.01 62.92 -4.37
N GLY A 29 24.89 62.44 -3.13
CA GLY A 29 25.22 63.15 -1.88
C GLY A 29 25.50 62.14 -0.74
N ARG A 30 26.53 62.34 0.10
CA ARG A 30 26.93 61.38 1.17
C ARG A 30 27.69 62.08 2.33
N THR A 31 27.08 62.11 3.52
CA THR A 31 27.65 62.40 4.87
C THR A 31 26.51 62.19 5.89
N GLY A 32 26.65 61.64 7.10
CA GLY A 32 27.75 60.99 7.83
C GLY A 32 27.27 60.61 9.26
N THR A 33 27.93 59.63 9.91
CA THR A 33 28.23 59.50 11.38
C THR A 33 27.29 60.14 12.43
N GLU A 34 26.95 59.54 13.59
CA GLU A 34 27.70 58.66 14.52
C GLU A 34 26.72 58.21 15.63
N THR A 35 26.63 56.95 16.08
CA THR A 35 27.17 56.33 17.32
C THR A 35 26.24 55.13 17.70
N SER A 36 26.52 54.16 18.58
CA SER A 36 27.71 53.66 19.32
C SER A 36 27.49 52.16 19.66
N SER A 37 28.16 51.60 20.68
CA SER A 37 28.19 50.16 21.01
C SER A 37 27.70 49.83 22.45
N PRO A 38 27.40 48.55 22.78
CA PRO A 38 26.85 48.08 24.08
C PRO A 38 27.93 47.53 25.05
N PRO A 39 27.52 47.02 26.23
CA PRO A 39 27.91 45.64 26.56
C PRO A 39 26.83 44.75 27.24
N HIS A 40 27.19 43.49 27.45
CA HIS A 40 26.55 42.38 28.18
C HIS A 40 26.13 42.63 29.64
N LEU A 41 25.24 41.76 30.17
CA LEU A 41 25.46 41.06 31.46
C LEU A 41 24.62 39.78 31.60
N ASN A 42 25.09 38.87 32.45
CA ASN A 42 24.53 37.54 32.76
C ASN A 42 24.08 37.52 34.24
N VAL A 43 23.60 36.37 34.76
CA VAL A 43 23.08 36.15 36.16
C VAL A 43 21.62 36.63 36.35
N GLY A 44 20.70 35.90 37.01
CA GLY A 44 20.74 34.51 37.53
C GLY A 44 19.70 34.24 38.65
N ASN A 45 19.41 32.95 38.88
CA ASN A 45 18.79 32.34 40.08
C ASN A 45 17.34 32.68 40.53
N ARG A 46 16.57 31.58 40.69
CA ARG A 46 15.67 31.21 41.82
C ARG A 46 14.46 32.08 42.20
N GLY A 47 13.31 31.40 42.30
CA GLY A 47 12.76 31.12 43.63
C GLY A 47 11.28 31.42 43.88
N ASP A 48 10.54 30.39 44.29
CA ASP A 48 9.29 30.37 45.07
C ASP A 48 8.39 31.63 45.09
N LYS A 49 7.13 31.44 44.65
CA LYS A 49 5.98 31.80 45.49
C LYS A 49 4.95 30.67 45.55
N ARG A 50 4.60 30.31 46.78
CA ARG A 50 3.57 29.32 47.13
C ARG A 50 2.19 29.96 47.21
N GLN A 51 1.20 29.10 46.96
CA GLN A 51 -0.14 29.03 47.57
C GLN A 51 -0.57 30.08 48.61
N LEU A 52 -1.82 30.52 48.48
CA LEU A 52 -2.92 30.41 49.48
C LEU A 52 -4.21 30.38 48.63
N LEU A 53 -4.98 29.29 48.51
CA LEU A 53 -5.85 28.57 49.48
C LEU A 53 -7.07 29.38 49.96
N THR A 54 -8.25 29.00 49.44
CA THR A 54 -9.45 28.46 50.16
C THR A 54 -10.48 28.04 49.08
N ASP A 55 -10.82 26.75 48.94
CA ASP A 55 -11.93 26.00 49.61
C ASP A 55 -13.35 26.44 49.19
N SER A 56 -14.35 25.57 48.99
CA SER A 56 -14.41 24.09 48.85
C SER A 56 -15.81 23.73 48.28
N SER A 57 -16.00 22.70 47.45
CA SER A 57 -16.50 21.36 47.83
C SER A 57 -16.70 20.54 46.53
N LEU A 58 -16.03 19.41 46.32
CA LEU A 58 -16.23 18.05 46.87
C LEU A 58 -17.29 17.17 46.17
N SER A 59 -16.85 16.46 45.12
CA SER A 59 -17.09 15.02 44.97
C SER A 59 -15.92 14.38 44.21
N THR A 60 -15.35 13.28 44.73
CA THR A 60 -14.08 12.69 44.28
C THR A 60 -14.24 11.50 43.32
N PRO A 61 -13.18 11.11 42.57
CA PRO A 61 -13.30 10.30 41.34
C PRO A 61 -12.81 8.84 41.47
N LEU A 62 -12.94 8.09 40.37
CA LEU A 62 -12.21 6.84 40.09
C LEU A 62 -11.44 6.95 38.74
N PRO A 63 -10.37 6.17 38.52
CA PRO A 63 -9.19 6.66 37.81
C PRO A 63 -9.19 6.45 36.29
N SER A 64 -8.38 7.28 35.62
CA SER A 64 -7.91 7.08 34.25
C SER A 64 -6.72 6.13 34.20
N ASP A 65 -6.86 4.97 33.57
CA ASP A 65 -5.71 4.08 33.29
C ASP A 65 -4.90 4.61 32.10
N THR A 66 -3.78 5.26 32.42
CA THR A 66 -2.68 5.50 31.48
C THR A 66 -1.79 4.26 31.42
N MET A 67 -1.93 3.44 30.37
CA MET A 67 -0.94 2.39 30.09
C MET A 67 0.32 3.00 29.47
N THR A 68 1.37 3.10 30.28
CA THR A 68 2.75 3.26 29.81
C THR A 68 3.33 1.89 29.47
N ASP A 69 3.77 1.67 28.23
CA ASP A 69 4.46 0.44 27.85
C ASP A 69 5.84 0.32 28.53
N PRO A 70 6.24 -0.89 28.99
CA PRO A 70 7.54 -1.12 29.60
C PRO A 70 8.66 -1.28 28.55
N PRO A 71 9.91 -0.90 28.85
CA PRO A 71 11.04 -1.11 27.96
C PRO A 71 11.45 -2.59 27.91
N TRP A 72 11.41 -3.20 26.72
CA TRP A 72 11.89 -4.56 26.52
C TRP A 72 13.42 -4.59 26.34
N THR A 73 14.13 -4.97 27.40
CA THR A 73 15.52 -5.41 27.34
C THR A 73 15.59 -6.92 27.55
N SER A 74 15.97 -7.68 26.52
CA SER A 74 16.36 -9.09 26.67
C SER A 74 17.44 -9.48 25.67
N SER A 75 18.68 -9.49 26.15
CA SER A 75 19.80 -10.20 25.53
C SER A 75 19.80 -11.67 25.96
N SER A 76 20.25 -12.57 25.07
CA SER A 76 20.79 -13.93 25.27
C SER A 76 20.20 -14.97 24.29
N PRO A 77 20.96 -16.01 23.93
CA PRO A 77 20.92 -16.59 22.59
C PRO A 77 20.04 -17.83 22.47
N ILE A 78 19.68 -18.18 21.22
CA ILE A 78 19.07 -19.47 20.88
C ILE A 78 20.10 -20.31 20.13
N ASP A 79 20.45 -21.45 20.73
CA ASP A 79 21.39 -22.42 20.18
C ASP A 79 20.85 -23.15 18.94
N THR A 80 21.78 -23.48 18.03
CA THR A 80 21.61 -24.41 16.92
C THR A 80 21.30 -25.83 17.40
N TYR A 81 20.12 -26.36 17.06
CA TYR A 81 19.89 -27.82 16.98
C TYR A 81 18.84 -28.17 15.92
N TYR A 82 19.31 -28.66 14.76
CA TYR A 82 18.58 -29.64 13.95
C TYR A 82 19.56 -30.72 13.48
N THR A 83 19.51 -31.86 14.16
CA THR A 83 20.32 -33.04 13.84
C THR A 83 19.68 -33.88 12.75
N ASN A 84 20.54 -34.41 11.88
CA ASN A 84 20.23 -35.24 10.73
C ASN A 84 19.79 -36.67 11.14
N THR A 85 18.65 -37.18 10.65
CA THR A 85 18.35 -38.63 10.63
C THR A 85 17.46 -39.06 9.45
N ASP A 86 18.09 -39.83 8.55
CA ASP A 86 17.59 -40.91 7.68
C ASP A 86 16.61 -40.64 6.51
N PRO A 87 17.02 -40.85 5.23
CA PRO A 87 16.18 -40.72 4.05
C PRO A 87 15.73 -42.06 3.45
N SER A 88 14.45 -42.41 3.56
CA SER A 88 13.85 -43.41 2.66
C SER A 88 12.34 -43.24 2.48
N SER A 89 11.84 -43.61 1.29
CA SER A 89 10.43 -43.57 0.85
C SER A 89 9.75 -42.19 0.72
N TYR A 90 10.00 -41.49 -0.39
CA TYR A 90 8.95 -41.09 -1.34
C TYR A 90 9.59 -40.58 -2.64
N THR A 91 9.48 -41.36 -3.73
CA THR A 91 10.01 -41.00 -5.05
C THR A 91 8.88 -40.88 -6.07
N SER A 92 8.41 -39.65 -6.29
CA SER A 92 7.71 -39.26 -7.53
C SER A 92 7.78 -37.74 -7.74
N THR A 93 8.82 -37.32 -8.46
CA THR A 93 8.70 -36.45 -9.65
C THR A 93 7.70 -35.29 -9.60
N ASN A 94 8.17 -34.09 -9.25
CA ASN A 94 7.96 -32.81 -9.98
C ASN A 94 8.53 -31.62 -9.17
N SER A 95 9.81 -31.71 -8.79
CA SER A 95 10.55 -30.53 -8.37
C SER A 95 11.00 -29.76 -9.62
N VAL A 96 10.51 -28.55 -9.82
CA VAL A 96 11.33 -27.52 -10.47
C VAL A 96 12.63 -27.47 -9.67
N PRO A 97 13.81 -27.70 -10.27
CA PRO A 97 15.07 -27.53 -9.55
C PRO A 97 15.08 -26.13 -8.96
N ALA A 98 15.30 -26.05 -7.65
CA ALA A 98 15.18 -24.79 -6.96
C ALA A 98 16.11 -23.76 -7.62
N ALA A 99 15.56 -22.60 -7.99
CA ALA A 99 16.36 -21.48 -8.46
C ALA A 99 17.16 -20.93 -7.27
N SER A 100 18.24 -21.63 -6.90
CA SER A 100 19.09 -21.24 -5.78
C SER A 100 19.82 -19.96 -6.16
N ALA A 101 19.33 -18.83 -5.67
CA ALA A 101 20.08 -17.57 -5.68
C ALA A 101 21.25 -17.70 -4.69
N SER A 102 22.34 -18.31 -5.18
CA SER A 102 23.58 -18.54 -4.45
C SER A 102 24.73 -18.67 -5.44
N PRO A 103 25.72 -17.77 -5.41
CA PRO A 103 27.07 -18.24 -5.21
C PRO A 103 27.18 -18.79 -3.78
N THR A 104 27.94 -19.86 -3.58
CA THR A 104 28.47 -20.15 -2.25
C THR A 104 29.24 -18.91 -1.76
N PRO A 105 29.09 -18.48 -0.49
CA PRO A 105 29.93 -17.40 0.00
C PRO A 105 31.39 -17.86 -0.14
N SER A 106 32.20 -17.10 -0.88
CA SER A 106 33.65 -17.31 -0.87
C SER A 106 34.10 -17.21 0.60
N PRO A 107 34.81 -18.22 1.13
CA PRO A 107 35.23 -18.22 2.52
C PRO A 107 36.27 -17.10 2.73
N GLY A 108 35.79 -15.91 3.11
CA GLY A 108 36.62 -14.71 3.21
C GLY A 108 35.88 -13.37 3.28
N ILE A 109 34.61 -13.25 2.87
CA ILE A 109 33.86 -11.99 2.93
C ILE A 109 32.96 -11.94 4.17
N ASN A 110 33.42 -11.26 5.22
CA ASN A 110 32.57 -10.81 6.32
C ASN A 110 31.70 -9.63 5.84
N THR A 111 30.51 -9.92 5.32
CA THR A 111 29.50 -8.89 5.02
C THR A 111 28.92 -8.31 6.32
N PRO A 112 28.90 -6.97 6.51
CA PRO A 112 28.27 -6.36 7.68
C PRO A 112 26.76 -6.65 7.75
N PRO A 113 26.14 -6.69 8.96
CA PRO A 113 24.74 -7.05 9.16
C PRO A 113 23.71 -6.00 8.68
N TRP A 114 24.15 -4.97 7.93
CA TRP A 114 23.36 -3.83 7.48
C TRP A 114 22.92 -3.92 6.02
N GLN A 115 23.26 -5.00 5.33
CA GLN A 115 22.71 -5.29 4.00
C GLN A 115 21.26 -5.77 4.17
N THR A 116 20.34 -5.16 3.43
CA THR A 116 18.97 -5.66 3.20
C THR A 116 19.03 -6.95 2.38
N GLN A 117 19.46 -8.05 3.01
CA GLN A 117 19.48 -9.36 2.41
C GLN A 117 18.04 -9.87 2.32
N THR A 118 17.39 -9.64 1.19
CA THR A 118 16.22 -10.40 0.78
C THR A 118 16.61 -11.88 0.82
N PRO A 119 15.98 -12.71 1.68
CA PRO A 119 16.39 -14.10 1.83
C PRO A 119 16.24 -14.84 0.51
N THR A 120 17.11 -15.82 0.24
CA THR A 120 16.97 -16.69 -0.94
C THR A 120 15.61 -17.41 -0.89
N LEU A 121 14.68 -16.98 -1.73
CA LEU A 121 13.35 -17.54 -1.80
C LEU A 121 13.37 -18.82 -2.65
N LEU A 122 13.07 -19.96 -2.01
CA LEU A 122 12.90 -21.24 -2.68
C LEU A 122 11.41 -21.49 -2.90
N PHE A 123 10.98 -21.40 -4.14
CA PHE A 123 9.60 -21.69 -4.55
C PHE A 123 9.55 -22.95 -5.43
N THR A 124 8.44 -23.68 -5.34
CA THR A 124 8.09 -24.78 -6.26
C THR A 124 7.04 -24.31 -7.26
N SER A 125 6.75 -25.10 -8.30
CA SER A 125 5.66 -24.85 -9.25
C SER A 125 4.29 -24.64 -8.59
N GLU A 126 4.08 -25.11 -7.36
CA GLU A 126 2.86 -24.88 -6.59
C GLU A 126 2.51 -23.40 -6.43
N ILE A 127 3.50 -22.49 -6.37
CA ILE A 127 3.21 -21.06 -6.33
C ILE A 127 2.56 -20.60 -7.64
N LEU A 128 3.04 -21.07 -8.80
CA LEU A 128 2.49 -20.72 -10.11
C LEU A 128 1.09 -21.32 -10.31
N TYR A 129 0.84 -22.53 -9.81
CA TYR A 129 -0.52 -23.09 -9.78
C TYR A 129 -1.45 -22.31 -8.84
N LEU A 130 -0.96 -21.81 -7.70
CA LEU A 130 -1.72 -20.91 -6.83
C LEU A 130 -2.06 -19.59 -7.56
N LEU A 131 -1.08 -18.98 -8.24
CA LEU A 131 -1.30 -17.76 -9.05
C LEU A 131 -2.33 -18.00 -10.17
N ALA A 132 -2.24 -19.13 -10.90
CA ALA A 132 -3.23 -19.51 -11.91
C ALA A 132 -4.64 -19.72 -11.32
N ASN A 133 -4.74 -20.32 -10.13
CA ASN A 133 -6.01 -20.48 -9.42
C ASN A 133 -6.58 -19.13 -8.98
N VAL A 134 -5.77 -18.17 -8.56
CA VAL A 134 -6.24 -16.80 -8.29
C VAL A 134 -6.73 -16.13 -9.57
N SER A 135 -6.01 -16.28 -10.70
CA SER A 135 -6.46 -15.78 -12.01
C SER A 135 -7.81 -16.36 -12.45
N SER A 136 -8.08 -17.64 -12.18
CA SER A 136 -9.35 -18.28 -12.56
C SER A 136 -10.55 -17.82 -11.74
N LEU A 137 -10.33 -17.23 -10.56
CA LEU A 137 -11.36 -16.67 -9.69
C LEU A 137 -11.59 -15.18 -9.97
N VAL A 138 -10.54 -14.36 -9.91
CA VAL A 138 -10.64 -12.89 -9.92
C VAL A 138 -10.08 -12.22 -11.18
N GLY A 139 -9.65 -12.99 -12.18
CA GLY A 139 -9.12 -12.45 -13.45
C GLY A 139 -7.76 -11.75 -13.35
N VAL A 140 -7.13 -11.77 -12.16
CA VAL A 140 -5.81 -11.17 -11.90
C VAL A 140 -4.76 -11.76 -12.84
N LYS A 141 -3.83 -10.90 -13.27
CA LYS A 141 -2.75 -11.20 -14.19
C LYS A 141 -1.41 -10.94 -13.50
N TRP A 142 -0.35 -11.58 -13.95
CA TRP A 142 0.92 -11.66 -13.24
C TRP A 142 2.08 -11.20 -14.10
N TYR A 143 3.07 -10.58 -13.46
CA TYR A 143 4.43 -10.49 -13.97
C TYR A 143 5.32 -11.41 -13.13
N LEU A 144 6.41 -11.92 -13.70
CA LEU A 144 7.38 -12.75 -12.97
C LEU A 144 8.79 -12.15 -13.11
N GLY A 145 9.53 -12.11 -12.00
CA GLY A 145 10.93 -11.71 -11.99
C GLY A 145 11.85 -12.82 -12.52
N VAL A 146 12.71 -12.50 -13.47
CA VAL A 146 13.80 -13.38 -13.93
C VAL A 146 15.00 -13.22 -12.98
N PRO A 147 15.51 -14.30 -12.37
CA PRO A 147 16.69 -14.24 -11.50
C PRO A 147 17.92 -13.69 -12.23
N PHE A 148 18.30 -12.44 -11.94
CA PHE A 148 19.35 -11.70 -12.65
C PHE A 148 20.66 -11.55 -11.85
N ASN A 149 20.73 -12.12 -10.63
CA ASN A 149 21.91 -12.00 -9.77
C ASN A 149 23.13 -12.77 -10.30
N ASP A 150 22.95 -13.78 -11.15
CA ASP A 150 24.01 -14.44 -11.93
C ASP A 150 23.60 -14.51 -13.40
N THR A 151 24.32 -13.78 -14.23
CA THR A 151 24.13 -13.64 -15.69
C THR A 151 25.01 -14.59 -16.49
N THR A 152 25.89 -15.35 -15.83
CA THR A 152 26.69 -16.42 -16.44
C THR A 152 25.98 -17.76 -16.40
N ASN A 153 25.16 -18.01 -15.36
CA ASN A 153 24.32 -19.20 -15.22
C ASN A 153 22.85 -18.77 -15.04
N LEU A 154 22.23 -18.33 -16.14
CA LEU A 154 20.82 -17.92 -16.14
C LEU A 154 19.90 -19.07 -15.71
N ARG A 155 18.99 -18.77 -14.78
CA ARG A 155 17.98 -19.69 -14.25
C ARG A 155 16.59 -19.26 -14.74
N LEU A 156 16.19 -19.81 -15.88
CA LEU A 156 14.98 -19.41 -16.61
C LEU A 156 13.74 -20.26 -16.26
N GLU A 157 13.87 -21.25 -15.38
CA GLU A 157 12.82 -22.24 -15.07
C GLU A 157 11.51 -21.61 -14.57
N ILE A 158 11.58 -20.42 -13.96
CA ILE A 158 10.39 -19.64 -13.56
C ILE A 158 9.66 -19.00 -14.75
N ALA A 159 10.38 -18.61 -15.80
CA ALA A 159 9.80 -18.11 -17.04
C ALA A 159 9.22 -19.27 -17.85
N GLU A 160 9.97 -20.38 -18.00
CA GLU A 160 9.52 -21.62 -18.63
C GLU A 160 8.21 -22.14 -18.00
N SER A 161 8.22 -22.30 -16.67
CA SER A 161 7.05 -22.76 -15.91
C SER A 161 5.92 -21.72 -15.90
N GLY A 162 6.27 -20.42 -15.92
CA GLY A 162 5.31 -19.32 -15.96
C GLY A 162 4.51 -19.31 -17.27
N GLU A 163 5.20 -19.41 -18.41
CA GLU A 163 4.59 -19.55 -19.73
C GLU A 163 3.69 -20.79 -19.81
N GLN A 164 4.15 -21.94 -19.28
CA GLN A 164 3.37 -23.18 -19.28
C GLN A 164 2.12 -23.13 -18.38
N ILE A 165 2.24 -22.61 -17.15
CA ILE A 165 1.20 -22.70 -16.12
C ILE A 165 0.25 -21.49 -16.13
N LEU A 166 0.79 -20.28 -16.30
CA LEU A 166 -0.01 -19.06 -16.32
C LEU A 166 -0.53 -18.76 -17.73
N GLY A 167 0.24 -19.09 -18.78
CA GLY A 167 -0.10 -18.83 -20.18
C GLY A 167 -0.53 -17.37 -20.39
N GLY A 168 -1.72 -17.14 -20.95
CA GLY A 168 -2.31 -15.81 -21.13
C GLY A 168 -2.67 -15.05 -19.83
N ASN A 169 -2.23 -15.52 -18.66
CA ASN A 169 -2.21 -14.76 -17.41
C ASN A 169 -0.83 -14.13 -17.08
N LEU A 170 0.23 -14.49 -17.81
CA LEU A 170 1.56 -13.87 -17.71
C LEU A 170 1.64 -12.64 -18.64
N LEU A 171 1.78 -11.45 -18.05
CA LEU A 171 1.87 -10.16 -18.77
C LEU A 171 3.30 -9.75 -19.12
N GLY A 172 4.31 -10.38 -18.52
CA GLY A 172 5.70 -10.04 -18.77
C GLY A 172 6.68 -10.59 -17.75
N LEU A 173 7.96 -10.52 -18.13
CA LEU A 173 9.11 -10.99 -17.39
C LEU A 173 10.00 -9.78 -17.01
N GLN A 174 10.06 -9.45 -15.72
CA GLN A 174 10.92 -8.38 -15.20
C GLN A 174 12.37 -8.87 -15.20
N VAL A 175 13.26 -8.21 -15.93
CA VAL A 175 14.67 -8.62 -16.08
C VAL A 175 15.56 -7.75 -15.19
N GLY A 176 15.82 -8.27 -13.99
CA GLY A 176 16.49 -7.53 -12.92
C GLY A 176 15.55 -6.57 -12.18
N ASN A 177 15.88 -6.32 -10.92
CA ASN A 177 15.24 -5.38 -10.00
C ASN A 177 16.31 -4.36 -9.59
N GLU A 178 16.06 -3.06 -9.70
CA GLU A 178 16.97 -1.96 -9.30
C GLU A 178 18.46 -2.17 -9.70
N PRO A 179 18.81 -2.41 -10.99
CA PRO A 179 20.18 -2.72 -11.39
C PRO A 179 21.17 -1.57 -11.18
N ASP A 180 20.67 -0.33 -11.04
CA ASP A 180 21.49 0.82 -10.64
C ASP A 180 22.12 0.64 -9.25
N LEU A 181 21.47 -0.12 -8.37
CA LEU A 181 21.92 -0.29 -6.99
C LEU A 181 22.85 -1.50 -6.79
N TYR A 182 23.13 -2.30 -7.83
CA TYR A 182 23.92 -3.54 -7.71
C TYR A 182 25.36 -3.32 -7.24
N ALA A 183 25.99 -2.23 -7.66
CA ALA A 183 27.32 -1.84 -7.19
C ALA A 183 27.28 -1.50 -5.68
N ARG A 184 26.27 -0.71 -5.27
CA ARG A 184 26.08 -0.23 -3.89
C ARG A 184 25.76 -1.35 -2.90
N HIS A 185 24.99 -2.36 -3.32
CA HIS A 185 24.67 -3.54 -2.50
C HIS A 185 25.69 -4.69 -2.64
N GLY A 186 26.73 -4.55 -3.48
CA GLY A 186 27.78 -5.55 -3.65
C GLY A 186 27.35 -6.79 -4.46
N HIS A 187 26.28 -6.68 -5.26
CA HIS A 187 25.82 -7.71 -6.19
C HIS A 187 26.59 -7.68 -7.53
N ARG A 188 27.26 -6.56 -7.82
CA ARG A 188 28.19 -6.36 -8.95
C ARG A 188 29.41 -5.56 -8.49
N PRO A 189 30.51 -5.53 -9.27
CA PRO A 189 31.66 -4.68 -8.98
C PRO A 189 31.28 -3.20 -8.87
N THR A 190 32.08 -2.40 -8.15
CA THR A 190 31.85 -0.96 -7.98
C THR A 190 31.97 -0.13 -9.26
N THR A 191 32.43 -0.75 -10.36
CA THR A 191 32.50 -0.15 -11.70
C THR A 191 31.28 -0.46 -12.57
N TYR A 192 30.31 -1.23 -12.08
CA TYR A 192 29.13 -1.63 -12.85
C TYR A 192 28.30 -0.41 -13.25
N ALA A 193 28.01 -0.30 -14.54
CA ALA A 193 27.43 0.88 -15.18
C ALA A 193 26.25 0.50 -16.11
N PRO A 194 25.46 1.48 -16.61
CA PRO A 194 24.37 1.22 -17.55
C PRO A 194 24.76 0.39 -18.78
N SER A 195 26.00 0.52 -19.26
CA SER A 195 26.55 -0.29 -20.36
C SER A 195 26.74 -1.77 -20.02
N ASP A 196 27.01 -2.09 -18.75
CA ASP A 196 27.14 -3.48 -18.29
C ASP A 196 25.76 -4.11 -18.18
N TYR A 197 24.78 -3.39 -17.61
CA TYR A 197 23.38 -3.83 -17.61
C TYR A 197 22.83 -4.03 -19.04
N PHE A 198 23.13 -3.13 -19.97
CA PHE A 198 22.82 -3.31 -21.40
C PHE A 198 23.37 -4.65 -21.91
N GLY A 199 24.65 -4.96 -21.64
CA GLY A 199 25.26 -6.21 -22.05
C GLY A 199 24.59 -7.44 -21.41
N GLU A 200 24.38 -7.42 -20.09
CA GLU A 200 23.75 -8.51 -19.34
C GLU A 200 22.29 -8.76 -19.76
N PHE A 201 21.52 -7.71 -20.05
CA PHE A 201 20.17 -7.81 -20.62
C PHE A 201 20.20 -8.49 -21.99
N GLY A 202 21.22 -8.18 -22.82
CA GLY A 202 21.47 -8.86 -24.09
C GLY A 202 21.69 -10.37 -23.96
N VAL A 203 22.37 -10.82 -22.89
CA VAL A 203 22.54 -12.26 -22.59
C VAL A 203 21.20 -12.92 -22.28
N VAL A 204 20.34 -12.28 -21.49
CA VAL A 204 18.97 -12.77 -21.21
C VAL A 204 18.13 -12.81 -22.48
N VAL A 205 18.17 -11.77 -23.31
CA VAL A 205 17.50 -11.74 -24.63
C VAL A 205 17.96 -12.90 -25.52
N GLN A 206 19.25 -13.19 -25.57
CA GLN A 206 19.78 -14.30 -26.37
C GLN A 206 19.33 -15.66 -25.81
N ALA A 207 19.39 -15.86 -24.50
CA ALA A 207 18.97 -17.10 -23.85
C ALA A 207 17.48 -17.37 -24.07
N ILE A 208 16.62 -16.38 -23.81
CA ILE A 208 15.17 -16.48 -24.01
C ILE A 208 14.83 -16.72 -25.49
N ASN A 209 15.53 -16.10 -26.45
CA ASN A 209 15.30 -16.40 -27.87
C ASN A 209 15.64 -17.86 -28.25
N ASN A 210 16.67 -18.45 -27.63
CA ASN A 210 17.13 -19.81 -27.93
C ASN A 210 16.37 -20.92 -27.19
N ASP A 211 15.69 -20.60 -26.08
CA ASP A 211 14.91 -21.58 -25.31
C ASP A 211 13.50 -21.80 -25.90
N ASN A 212 13.19 -23.02 -26.34
CA ASN A 212 11.88 -23.34 -26.91
C ASN A 212 10.75 -23.46 -25.86
N SER A 213 11.10 -23.49 -24.57
CA SER A 213 10.14 -23.58 -23.46
C SER A 213 9.49 -22.25 -23.12
N ILE A 214 10.08 -21.13 -23.54
CA ILE A 214 9.53 -19.77 -23.41
C ILE A 214 9.03 -19.30 -24.79
N PRO A 215 7.76 -19.54 -25.17
CA PRO A 215 7.27 -19.23 -26.52
C PRO A 215 7.18 -17.74 -26.84
N VAL A 216 6.92 -16.87 -25.84
CA VAL A 216 6.75 -15.43 -26.06
C VAL A 216 8.08 -14.69 -25.89
N LYS A 217 8.70 -14.30 -27.02
CA LYS A 217 10.04 -13.68 -27.06
C LYS A 217 10.07 -12.16 -26.82
N ASN A 218 8.91 -11.52 -26.90
CA ASN A 218 8.71 -10.08 -26.87
C ASN A 218 8.06 -9.57 -25.57
N ASN A 219 8.32 -10.26 -24.45
CA ASN A 219 7.61 -10.08 -23.18
C ASN A 219 8.49 -9.56 -22.03
N LEU A 220 9.66 -9.00 -22.31
CA LEU A 220 10.61 -8.55 -21.28
C LEU A 220 10.30 -7.13 -20.80
N ILE A 221 10.56 -6.87 -19.52
CA ILE A 221 10.35 -5.57 -18.88
C ILE A 221 11.67 -5.13 -18.22
N GLY A 222 12.10 -3.92 -18.55
CA GLY A 222 13.33 -3.30 -18.02
C GLY A 222 13.39 -1.81 -18.34
N PRO A 223 14.35 -1.06 -17.77
CA PRO A 223 15.43 -1.52 -16.90
C PRO A 223 15.06 -1.76 -15.43
N ASN A 224 13.88 -1.30 -14.98
CA ASN A 224 13.42 -1.41 -13.59
C ASN A 224 14.37 -0.72 -12.57
N LEU A 225 14.83 0.51 -12.87
CA LEU A 225 15.74 1.27 -12.00
C LEU A 225 15.04 1.83 -10.76
N ALA A 226 15.71 1.81 -9.60
CA ALA A 226 15.30 2.56 -8.39
C ALA A 226 15.31 4.09 -8.61
N THR A 227 16.08 4.52 -9.61
CA THR A 227 16.49 5.91 -9.82
C THR A 227 17.26 6.46 -8.63
N GLY A 228 18.11 5.62 -8.03
CA GLY A 228 18.94 5.97 -6.88
C GLY A 228 20.35 6.37 -7.28
N ASP A 229 21.07 5.48 -7.97
CA ASP A 229 22.44 5.73 -8.41
C ASP A 229 22.52 6.13 -9.89
N TRP A 230 21.54 5.72 -10.72
CA TRP A 230 21.41 6.08 -12.14
C TRP A 230 20.07 6.76 -12.42
N ILE A 231 19.93 7.41 -13.57
CA ILE A 231 18.65 7.86 -14.14
C ILE A 231 18.32 7.07 -15.42
N PRO A 232 17.04 6.91 -15.81
CA PRO A 232 16.68 6.08 -16.97
C PRO A 232 17.32 6.53 -18.28
N GLU A 233 17.51 7.84 -18.48
CA GLU A 233 18.20 8.42 -19.63
C GLU A 233 19.61 7.84 -19.84
N GLN A 234 20.34 7.55 -18.76
CA GLN A 234 21.68 6.94 -18.86
C GLN A 234 21.63 5.50 -19.41
N VAL A 235 20.53 4.79 -19.22
CA VAL A 235 20.29 3.47 -19.84
C VAL A 235 19.83 3.66 -21.29
N TRP A 236 18.95 4.63 -21.57
CA TRP A 236 18.52 4.93 -22.94
C TRP A 236 19.68 5.30 -23.86
N ASP A 237 20.63 6.12 -23.36
CA ASP A 237 21.83 6.57 -24.07
C ASP A 237 22.80 5.44 -24.45
N THR A 238 22.69 4.25 -23.84
CA THR A 238 23.44 3.05 -24.29
C THR A 238 22.93 2.48 -25.61
N GLY A 239 21.76 2.91 -26.08
CA GLY A 239 21.04 2.29 -27.20
C GLY A 239 20.12 1.14 -26.78
N PHE A 240 19.81 0.99 -25.48
CA PHE A 240 18.98 -0.09 -24.92
C PHE A 240 17.64 -0.28 -25.65
N ILE A 241 16.87 0.79 -25.83
CA ILE A 241 15.55 0.72 -26.48
C ILE A 241 15.66 0.22 -27.93
N PRO A 242 16.41 0.85 -28.85
CA PRO A 242 16.48 0.37 -30.24
C PRO A 242 17.13 -1.02 -30.36
N ALA A 243 18.05 -1.40 -29.46
CA ALA A 243 18.65 -2.73 -29.47
C ALA A 243 17.65 -3.84 -29.07
N TYR A 244 16.81 -3.59 -28.06
CA TYR A 244 15.95 -4.61 -27.45
C TYR A 244 14.45 -4.42 -27.66
N THR A 245 14.02 -3.45 -28.49
CA THR A 245 12.59 -3.15 -28.73
C THR A 245 11.75 -4.37 -29.19
N ASN A 246 12.35 -5.33 -29.90
CA ASN A 246 11.67 -6.55 -30.33
C ASN A 246 11.50 -7.59 -29.21
N SER A 247 12.24 -7.46 -28.10
CA SER A 247 12.14 -8.31 -26.92
C SER A 247 11.38 -7.67 -25.76
N LEU A 248 11.28 -6.34 -25.74
CA LEU A 248 10.60 -5.58 -24.69
C LEU A 248 9.08 -5.52 -24.90
N SER A 249 8.28 -5.87 -23.88
CA SER A 249 6.84 -5.54 -23.83
C SER A 249 6.58 -4.18 -23.23
N ALA A 250 7.36 -3.76 -22.23
CA ALA A 250 7.25 -2.46 -21.56
C ALA A 250 8.62 -1.92 -21.12
N LEU A 251 8.65 -0.61 -20.86
CA LEU A 251 9.75 0.07 -20.17
C LEU A 251 9.33 0.36 -18.73
N ALA A 252 10.26 0.31 -17.78
CA ALA A 252 9.90 0.34 -16.35
C ALA A 252 10.95 1.01 -15.46
N VAL A 253 10.43 1.60 -14.37
CA VAL A 253 11.16 2.17 -13.24
C VAL A 253 10.52 1.73 -11.93
N GLU A 254 11.28 1.80 -10.86
CA GLU A 254 10.91 1.50 -9.48
C GLU A 254 11.22 2.75 -8.65
N HIS A 255 10.30 3.25 -7.81
CA HIS A 255 10.58 4.48 -7.05
C HIS A 255 9.72 4.66 -5.81
N TYR A 256 10.33 5.17 -4.74
CA TYR A 256 9.66 5.60 -3.52
C TYR A 256 10.02 7.09 -3.29
N PRO A 257 9.08 7.97 -2.90
CA PRO A 257 9.37 9.39 -2.64
C PRO A 257 10.43 9.64 -1.56
N THR A 258 10.65 8.68 -0.66
CA THR A 258 11.41 8.79 0.58
C THR A 258 11.73 7.40 1.14
N ASP A 259 12.50 7.30 2.23
CA ASP A 259 12.92 6.03 2.83
C ASP A 259 12.81 6.00 4.36
N ASN A 260 12.44 4.85 4.93
CA ASN A 260 12.51 4.60 6.38
C ASN A 260 13.75 3.76 6.77
N CYS A 261 14.80 3.78 5.95
CA CYS A 261 15.94 2.87 6.12
C CYS A 261 16.80 3.22 7.33
N PHE A 262 16.81 4.48 7.79
CA PHE A 262 17.55 4.85 8.99
C PHE A 262 16.93 4.26 10.25
N ALA A 263 15.61 4.36 10.43
CA ALA A 263 14.96 3.83 11.63
C ALA A 263 14.92 2.29 11.65
N MET A 264 14.82 1.67 10.46
CA MET A 264 14.72 0.21 10.34
C MET A 264 16.10 -0.49 10.34
N TYR A 265 17.12 0.12 9.73
CA TYR A 265 18.43 -0.53 9.46
C TYR A 265 19.65 0.34 9.81
N GLY A 266 19.48 1.57 10.31
CA GLY A 266 20.60 2.48 10.61
C GLY A 266 21.33 3.03 9.39
N VAL A 267 20.73 2.92 8.19
CA VAL A 267 21.31 3.37 6.91
C VAL A 267 20.68 4.70 6.49
N GLY A 268 21.48 5.65 6.00
CA GLY A 268 20.99 6.98 5.58
C GLY A 268 20.97 8.00 6.72
N SER A 269 19.92 8.82 6.80
CA SER A 269 19.74 9.86 7.83
C SER A 269 18.36 9.77 8.47
N PRO A 270 18.20 10.17 9.75
CA PRO A 270 16.88 10.20 10.39
C PRO A 270 15.97 11.23 9.71
N ILE A 271 14.71 10.84 9.48
CA ILE A 271 13.66 11.70 8.91
C ILE A 271 12.74 12.22 10.02
N ASP A 272 12.41 13.51 9.97
CA ASP A 272 11.46 14.15 10.87
C ASP A 272 10.02 13.84 10.44
N LEU A 273 9.38 12.87 11.10
CA LEU A 273 8.05 12.38 10.73
C LEU A 273 6.96 13.47 10.65
N PRO A 274 6.91 14.52 11.51
CA PRO A 274 5.96 15.62 11.35
C PRO A 274 6.15 16.41 10.05
N THR A 275 7.39 16.76 9.71
CA THR A 275 7.70 17.45 8.44
C THR A 275 7.40 16.57 7.24
N GLU A 276 7.80 15.29 7.31
CA GLU A 276 7.56 14.31 6.26
C GLU A 276 6.06 14.11 6.01
N PHE A 277 5.28 13.93 7.07
CA PHE A 277 3.84 13.74 6.94
C PHE A 277 3.15 14.98 6.35
N ALA A 278 3.59 16.18 6.73
CA ALA A 278 3.10 17.42 6.14
C ALA A 278 3.42 17.51 4.63
N ALA A 279 4.56 16.97 4.18
CA ALA A 279 4.90 16.89 2.76
C ALA A 279 3.97 15.92 2.01
N PHE A 280 3.62 14.77 2.59
CA PHE A 280 2.61 13.85 2.01
C PHE A 280 1.22 14.49 1.89
N MET A 281 0.86 15.44 2.76
CA MET A 281 -0.43 16.16 2.73
C MET A 281 -0.43 17.32 1.73
N SER A 282 0.22 17.13 0.58
CA SER A 282 0.37 18.12 -0.48
C SER A 282 0.46 17.46 -1.85
N HIS A 283 -0.29 18.00 -2.82
CA HIS A 283 -0.24 17.62 -4.23
C HIS A 283 1.17 17.71 -4.82
N SER A 284 2.01 18.61 -4.29
CA SER A 284 3.40 18.73 -4.71
C SER A 284 4.21 17.45 -4.50
N MET A 285 3.83 16.58 -3.57
CA MET A 285 4.50 15.28 -3.38
C MET A 285 4.35 14.41 -4.62
N GLY A 286 3.12 14.21 -5.11
CA GLY A 286 2.84 13.43 -6.32
C GLY A 286 3.50 14.03 -7.56
N ILE A 287 3.38 15.35 -7.76
CA ILE A 287 4.03 16.05 -8.87
C ILE A 287 5.56 15.86 -8.84
N ASN A 288 6.21 16.16 -7.70
CA ASN A 288 7.67 16.16 -7.63
C ASN A 288 8.23 14.75 -7.84
N THR A 289 7.60 13.73 -7.25
CA THR A 289 7.98 12.31 -7.41
C THR A 289 7.96 11.88 -8.88
N ILE A 290 6.98 12.34 -9.67
CA ILE A 290 6.87 11.97 -11.09
C ILE A 290 7.65 12.89 -12.03
N SER A 291 7.97 14.12 -11.60
CA SER A 291 8.62 15.14 -12.43
C SER A 291 9.92 14.69 -13.09
N ILE A 292 10.70 13.84 -12.42
CA ILE A 292 11.97 13.28 -12.91
C ILE A 292 11.79 12.33 -14.12
N TYR A 293 10.60 11.78 -14.30
CA TYR A 293 10.29 10.81 -15.35
C TYR A 293 9.60 11.39 -16.58
N MET A 294 9.28 12.70 -16.60
CA MET A 294 8.52 13.33 -17.68
C MET A 294 9.19 13.20 -19.05
N ASN A 295 10.52 13.21 -19.11
CA ASN A 295 11.25 12.95 -20.35
C ASN A 295 11.16 11.46 -20.75
N SER A 296 11.44 10.56 -19.82
CA SER A 296 11.40 9.12 -20.05
C SER A 296 10.02 8.56 -20.44
N SER A 297 8.91 9.12 -19.95
CA SER A 297 7.58 8.72 -20.40
C SER A 297 7.31 9.14 -21.86
N GLN A 298 7.84 10.28 -22.32
CA GLN A 298 7.80 10.65 -23.73
C GLN A 298 8.73 9.80 -24.60
N VAL A 299 9.89 9.38 -24.09
CA VAL A 299 10.79 8.44 -24.78
C VAL A 299 10.10 7.08 -24.96
N ALA A 300 9.41 6.56 -23.93
CA ALA A 300 8.64 5.33 -24.00
C ALA A 300 7.47 5.43 -25.00
N LEU A 301 6.73 6.54 -24.98
CA LEU A 301 5.65 6.82 -25.93
C LEU A 301 6.17 6.87 -27.38
N ALA A 302 7.30 7.55 -27.61
CA ALA A 302 7.95 7.62 -28.93
C ALA A 302 8.47 6.26 -29.42
N ALA A 303 8.86 5.38 -28.49
CA ALA A 303 9.24 3.99 -28.77
C ALA A 303 8.03 3.04 -28.93
N ASN A 304 6.80 3.55 -28.77
CA ASN A 304 5.55 2.77 -28.70
C ASN A 304 5.63 1.63 -27.66
N LYS A 305 6.12 1.95 -26.45
CA LYS A 305 6.17 1.07 -25.29
C LYS A 305 5.37 1.65 -24.13
N PRO A 306 4.58 0.83 -23.40
CA PRO A 306 4.08 1.19 -22.08
C PRO A 306 5.23 1.61 -21.15
N PHE A 307 4.99 2.59 -20.29
CA PHE A 307 5.93 2.98 -19.23
C PHE A 307 5.32 2.68 -17.87
N LEU A 308 6.00 1.88 -17.05
CA LEU A 308 5.46 1.31 -15.82
C LEU A 308 6.23 1.81 -14.59
N MET A 309 5.48 2.19 -13.56
CA MET A 309 6.00 2.33 -12.19
C MET A 309 5.89 0.96 -11.53
N PHE A 310 6.87 0.11 -11.82
CA PHE A 310 6.80 -1.33 -11.60
C PHE A 310 6.98 -1.73 -10.14
N GLU A 311 7.57 -0.85 -9.34
CA GLU A 311 7.50 -0.89 -7.89
C GLU A 311 7.38 0.53 -7.34
N THR A 312 6.44 0.77 -6.43
CA THR A 312 6.37 2.02 -5.68
C THR A 312 5.61 1.86 -4.37
N ASN A 313 5.91 2.72 -3.39
CA ASN A 313 5.00 2.98 -2.28
C ASN A 313 5.37 4.31 -1.58
N THR A 314 4.71 4.63 -0.46
CA THR A 314 4.97 5.82 0.37
C THR A 314 6.43 5.99 0.76
N ALA A 315 7.07 4.97 1.34
CA ALA A 315 8.50 5.01 1.68
C ALA A 315 9.11 3.61 1.57
N SER A 316 10.35 3.52 1.11
CA SER A 316 11.08 2.23 1.06
C SER A 316 11.44 1.76 2.49
N CYS A 317 12.07 0.59 2.61
CA CYS A 317 12.39 -0.02 3.92
C CYS A 317 11.15 -0.25 4.83
N GLY A 318 10.00 -0.57 4.21
CA GLY A 318 8.78 -1.01 4.89
C GLY A 318 7.78 0.09 5.25
N GLY A 319 8.02 1.35 4.86
CA GLY A 319 7.13 2.46 5.16
C GLY A 319 7.29 3.03 6.58
N PHE A 320 6.63 4.16 6.84
CA PHE A 320 6.65 4.85 8.13
C PHE A 320 5.38 4.57 8.96
N PRO A 321 5.50 4.19 10.25
CA PRO A 321 4.36 4.15 11.15
C PRO A 321 3.79 5.55 11.36
N GLY A 322 2.50 5.73 11.08
CA GLY A 322 1.80 7.02 11.21
C GLY A 322 1.64 7.78 9.89
N ILE A 323 2.40 7.44 8.86
CA ILE A 323 2.26 7.99 7.50
C ILE A 323 1.72 6.91 6.58
N SER A 324 2.50 5.84 6.36
CA SER A 324 2.19 4.76 5.40
C SER A 324 0.94 3.96 5.74
N ASP A 325 0.60 3.86 7.04
CA ASP A 325 -0.60 3.19 7.55
C ASP A 325 -1.72 4.17 7.94
N SER A 326 -1.72 5.38 7.37
CA SER A 326 -2.71 6.44 7.61
C SER A 326 -3.66 6.71 6.43
N TYR A 327 -4.82 7.32 6.71
CA TYR A 327 -5.76 7.83 5.71
C TYR A 327 -5.12 8.86 4.76
N GLY A 328 -4.12 9.61 5.24
CA GLY A 328 -3.32 10.50 4.43
C GLY A 328 -2.58 9.76 3.31
N ALA A 329 -2.07 8.55 3.57
CA ALA A 329 -1.52 7.68 2.53
C ALA A 329 -2.61 7.19 1.55
N ALA A 330 -3.86 7.04 1.99
CA ALA A 330 -4.95 6.71 1.06
C ALA A 330 -5.22 7.86 0.07
N LEU A 331 -5.26 9.10 0.55
CA LEU A 331 -5.43 10.29 -0.30
C LEU A 331 -4.22 10.51 -1.23
N TRP A 332 -3.00 10.43 -0.69
CA TRP A 332 -1.76 10.45 -1.47
C TRP A 332 -1.73 9.37 -2.55
N GLY A 333 -2.13 8.14 -2.23
CA GLY A 333 -2.11 7.03 -3.19
C GLY A 333 -3.06 7.23 -4.38
N VAL A 334 -4.19 7.92 -4.20
CA VAL A 334 -5.08 8.29 -5.32
C VAL A 334 -4.46 9.41 -6.15
N ASP A 335 -3.98 10.47 -5.50
CA ASP A 335 -3.36 11.62 -6.16
C ASP A 335 -2.13 11.22 -6.99
N TYR A 336 -1.24 10.44 -6.40
CA TYR A 336 -0.03 9.93 -7.05
C TYR A 336 -0.35 9.00 -8.23
N ALA A 337 -1.36 8.13 -8.11
CA ALA A 337 -1.79 7.27 -9.22
C ALA A 337 -2.39 8.08 -10.39
N LEU A 338 -3.15 9.14 -10.09
CA LEU A 338 -3.71 10.02 -11.12
C LEU A 338 -2.62 10.93 -11.75
N GLN A 339 -1.62 11.40 -10.99
CA GLN A 339 -0.45 12.08 -11.58
C GLN A 339 0.38 11.15 -12.48
N MET A 340 0.57 9.89 -12.10
CA MET A 340 1.22 8.91 -12.98
C MET A 340 0.47 8.76 -14.31
N ALA A 341 -0.85 8.59 -14.26
CA ALA A 341 -1.68 8.48 -15.46
C ALA A 341 -1.66 9.76 -16.34
N TYR A 342 -1.73 10.94 -15.72
CA TYR A 342 -1.54 12.24 -16.42
C TYR A 342 -0.17 12.35 -17.09
N SER A 343 0.86 11.77 -16.48
CA SER A 343 2.26 11.81 -16.92
C SER A 343 2.64 10.71 -17.93
N ASN A 344 1.66 10.04 -18.53
CA ASN A 344 1.80 8.93 -19.49
C ASN A 344 2.41 7.63 -18.92
N PHE A 345 2.32 7.37 -17.62
CA PHE A 345 2.51 6.01 -17.12
C PHE A 345 1.31 5.14 -17.51
N SER A 346 1.58 3.94 -17.98
CA SER A 346 0.56 2.97 -18.43
C SER A 346 0.10 2.03 -17.30
N GLY A 347 0.79 2.03 -16.17
CA GLY A 347 0.46 1.23 -15.00
C GLY A 347 1.42 1.47 -13.84
N ALA A 348 0.95 1.18 -12.63
CA ALA A 348 1.74 1.27 -11.40
C ALA A 348 1.42 0.08 -10.49
N LEU A 349 2.41 -0.37 -9.72
CA LEU A 349 2.28 -1.47 -8.77
C LEU A 349 2.71 -1.01 -7.37
N PHE A 350 1.75 -0.96 -6.44
CA PHE A 350 2.08 -0.73 -5.02
C PHE A 350 2.77 -1.97 -4.44
N HIS A 351 4.00 -1.81 -3.93
CA HIS A 351 4.72 -2.92 -3.30
C HIS A 351 3.96 -3.47 -2.10
N ILE A 352 4.03 -4.79 -1.90
CA ILE A 352 3.46 -5.49 -0.75
C ILE A 352 4.53 -6.39 -0.16
N GLY A 353 4.94 -6.10 1.08
CA GLY A 353 5.99 -6.83 1.78
C GLY A 353 5.47 -7.75 2.88
N GLY A 354 6.38 -8.13 3.79
CA GLY A 354 6.08 -8.98 4.94
C GLY A 354 5.05 -8.39 5.91
N GLN A 355 4.59 -9.19 6.89
CA GLN A 355 3.53 -8.79 7.84
C GLN A 355 3.86 -7.58 8.72
N ASN A 356 5.13 -7.15 8.74
CA ASN A 356 5.67 -6.01 9.48
C ASN A 356 5.73 -4.70 8.67
N VAL A 357 5.29 -4.70 7.41
CA VAL A 357 5.36 -3.54 6.51
C VAL A 357 4.13 -2.64 6.68
N TYR A 358 4.36 -1.35 6.89
CA TYR A 358 3.32 -0.36 7.20
C TYR A 358 2.48 0.05 5.99
N TYR A 359 3.08 0.06 4.80
CA TYR A 359 2.40 0.46 3.58
C TYR A 359 1.54 -0.63 2.92
N ASN A 360 1.46 -1.82 3.51
CA ASN A 360 0.76 -2.95 2.92
C ASN A 360 -0.74 -2.63 2.69
N PRO A 361 -1.25 -2.71 1.44
CA PRO A 361 -2.68 -2.58 1.16
C PRO A 361 -3.51 -3.66 1.86
N PHE A 362 -2.93 -4.84 2.07
CA PHE A 362 -3.54 -5.89 2.88
C PHE A 362 -2.47 -6.71 3.60
N THR A 363 -2.77 -7.20 4.80
CA THR A 363 -1.85 -8.01 5.61
C THR A 363 -2.58 -9.23 6.16
N PRO A 364 -2.07 -10.46 5.92
CA PRO A 364 -2.66 -11.68 6.46
C PRO A 364 -2.51 -11.74 7.99
N PRO A 365 -3.36 -12.52 8.69
CA PRO A 365 -3.14 -12.81 10.09
C PRO A 365 -1.81 -13.58 10.30
N PRO A 366 -1.16 -13.43 11.46
CA PRO A 366 -0.05 -14.31 11.85
C PRO A 366 -0.45 -15.78 11.73
N THR A 367 0.47 -16.64 11.30
CA THR A 367 0.18 -18.05 10.95
C THR A 367 -0.56 -18.80 12.06
N ASN A 368 -0.17 -18.59 13.32
CA ASN A 368 -0.80 -19.18 14.51
C ASN A 368 -2.20 -18.62 14.86
N GLN A 369 -2.66 -17.57 14.16
CA GLN A 369 -3.97 -16.92 14.33
C GLN A 369 -4.87 -17.04 13.10
N SER A 370 -4.37 -17.59 11.99
CA SER A 370 -5.07 -17.79 10.71
C SER A 370 -6.31 -18.70 10.76
N THR A 371 -6.56 -19.37 11.89
CA THR A 371 -7.76 -20.20 12.14
C THR A 371 -8.95 -19.38 12.67
N PHE A 372 -8.69 -18.23 13.32
CA PHE A 372 -9.73 -17.45 14.02
C PHE A 372 -9.70 -15.94 13.76
N ARG A 373 -8.61 -15.40 13.20
CA ARG A 373 -8.52 -14.03 12.68
C ARG A 373 -8.62 -14.01 11.16
N GLN A 374 -8.97 -12.86 10.61
CA GLN A 374 -9.04 -12.60 9.18
C GLN A 374 -7.93 -11.60 8.77
N TRP A 375 -8.01 -11.04 7.56
CA TRP A 375 -7.01 -10.11 7.05
C TRP A 375 -7.20 -8.71 7.66
N SER A 376 -6.15 -7.91 7.59
CA SER A 376 -6.22 -6.45 7.80
C SER A 376 -6.16 -5.78 6.44
N ILE A 377 -6.99 -4.77 6.20
CA ILE A 377 -6.91 -3.92 5.01
C ILE A 377 -6.27 -2.58 5.41
N GLY A 378 -5.21 -2.20 4.71
CA GLY A 378 -4.49 -0.95 4.91
C GLY A 378 -5.08 0.19 4.07
N PRO A 379 -4.76 1.46 4.39
CA PRO A 379 -5.36 2.62 3.72
C PRO A 379 -5.16 2.66 2.20
N LEU A 380 -3.99 2.22 1.70
CA LEU A 380 -3.69 2.19 0.26
C LEU A 380 -4.57 1.23 -0.56
N TYR A 381 -5.26 0.28 0.07
CA TYR A 381 -6.29 -0.50 -0.61
C TYR A 381 -7.49 0.36 -1.02
N TYR A 382 -7.86 1.34 -0.20
CA TYR A 382 -8.89 2.30 -0.56
C TYR A 382 -8.42 3.18 -1.73
N SER A 383 -7.12 3.50 -1.84
CA SER A 383 -6.58 4.16 -3.04
C SER A 383 -6.78 3.33 -4.29
N ALA A 384 -6.37 2.05 -4.26
CA ALA A 384 -6.53 1.14 -5.40
C ALA A 384 -8.00 0.99 -5.81
N LEU A 385 -8.92 0.89 -4.84
CA LEU A 385 -10.36 0.82 -5.08
C LEU A 385 -10.92 2.11 -5.73
N VAL A 386 -10.57 3.28 -5.18
CA VAL A 386 -11.00 4.58 -5.73
C VAL A 386 -10.43 4.80 -7.12
N VAL A 387 -9.16 4.50 -7.35
CA VAL A 387 -8.52 4.62 -8.67
C VAL A 387 -9.15 3.65 -9.68
N ALA A 388 -9.52 2.43 -9.28
CA ALA A 388 -10.22 1.49 -10.14
C ALA A 388 -11.62 1.99 -10.55
N GLU A 389 -12.41 2.56 -9.64
CA GLU A 389 -13.70 3.20 -10.02
C GLU A 389 -13.49 4.48 -10.82
N ALA A 390 -12.46 5.28 -10.51
CA ALA A 390 -12.14 6.52 -11.22
C ALA A 390 -11.70 6.26 -12.67
N ILE A 391 -10.81 5.30 -12.92
CA ILE A 391 -10.43 4.88 -14.28
C ILE A 391 -11.58 4.14 -14.95
N GLY A 392 -12.22 3.19 -14.27
CA GLY A 392 -13.31 2.38 -14.83
C GLY A 392 -12.84 1.29 -15.78
N SER A 393 -13.79 0.67 -16.49
CA SER A 393 -13.60 -0.59 -17.22
C SER A 393 -13.40 -0.46 -18.74
N THR A 394 -13.42 0.76 -19.29
CA THR A 394 -13.44 1.03 -20.74
C THR A 394 -12.11 0.75 -21.46
N GLY A 395 -10.99 0.82 -20.72
CA GLY A 395 -9.64 0.87 -21.29
C GLY A 395 -9.31 2.16 -22.06
N LYS A 396 -10.09 3.25 -21.89
CA LYS A 396 -10.01 4.48 -22.68
C LYS A 396 -9.95 5.78 -21.85
N ALA A 397 -9.89 5.68 -20.53
CA ALA A 397 -9.78 6.82 -19.64
C ALA A 397 -8.56 7.70 -19.98
N GLN A 398 -8.77 9.01 -20.05
CA GLN A 398 -7.72 10.01 -20.19
C GLN A 398 -7.79 10.97 -19.00
N ILE A 399 -6.71 11.04 -18.22
CA ILE A 399 -6.66 11.78 -16.95
C ILE A 399 -6.06 13.16 -17.20
N VAL A 400 -6.68 14.20 -16.64
CA VAL A 400 -6.22 15.59 -16.67
C VAL A 400 -6.19 16.15 -15.26
N ASP A 401 -5.02 16.54 -14.77
CA ASP A 401 -4.88 17.41 -13.60
C ASP A 401 -5.50 18.79 -13.91
N LEU A 402 -6.45 19.22 -13.09
CA LEU A 402 -7.22 20.45 -13.28
C LEU A 402 -6.57 21.69 -12.64
N GLN A 403 -5.56 21.50 -11.78
CA GLN A 403 -4.84 22.58 -11.08
C GLN A 403 -5.78 23.65 -10.46
N PRO A 404 -6.84 23.22 -9.74
CA PRO A 404 -7.91 24.12 -9.30
C PRO A 404 -7.40 25.17 -8.32
N ASN A 405 -8.16 26.26 -8.18
CA ASN A 405 -7.92 27.31 -7.18
C ASN A 405 -6.48 27.89 -7.25
N ALA A 406 -5.98 28.12 -8.47
CA ALA A 406 -4.59 28.52 -8.75
C ALA A 406 -3.54 27.50 -8.28
N ASN A 407 -3.76 26.22 -8.62
CA ASN A 407 -2.94 25.08 -8.22
C ASN A 407 -2.77 24.96 -6.69
N ASN A 408 -3.89 24.96 -5.95
CA ASN A 408 -3.85 24.82 -4.49
C ASN A 408 -3.43 23.39 -4.10
N GLN A 409 -2.24 23.27 -3.52
CA GLN A 409 -1.61 22.01 -3.14
C GLN A 409 -2.43 21.15 -2.15
N TYR A 410 -3.36 21.75 -1.40
CA TYR A 410 -4.19 21.02 -0.43
C TYR A 410 -5.51 20.49 -0.98
N THR A 411 -5.92 20.95 -2.18
CA THR A 411 -7.20 20.58 -2.80
C THR A 411 -7.06 20.23 -4.28
N PRO A 412 -6.22 19.24 -4.67
CA PRO A 412 -6.08 18.85 -6.07
C PRO A 412 -7.37 18.26 -6.63
N ALA A 413 -7.50 18.33 -7.95
CA ALA A 413 -8.65 17.79 -8.67
C ALA A 413 -8.25 17.28 -10.06
N TYR A 414 -8.93 16.24 -10.51
CA TYR A 414 -8.71 15.61 -11.82
C TYR A 414 -10.01 15.49 -12.58
N ALA A 415 -9.98 15.72 -13.89
CA ALA A 415 -11.02 15.28 -14.80
C ALA A 415 -10.60 13.99 -15.49
N ILE A 416 -11.55 13.08 -15.67
CA ILE A 416 -11.35 11.81 -16.36
C ILE A 416 -12.28 11.81 -17.57
N TYR A 417 -11.68 11.78 -18.74
CA TYR A 417 -12.37 11.77 -20.03
C TYR A 417 -12.49 10.34 -20.56
N GLU A 418 -13.65 10.04 -21.13
CA GLU A 418 -13.96 8.79 -21.80
C GLU A 418 -14.42 9.08 -23.23
N ASN A 419 -13.77 8.48 -24.22
CA ASN A 419 -14.07 8.70 -25.64
C ASN A 419 -14.13 10.20 -26.04
N GLY A 420 -13.32 11.05 -25.39
CA GLY A 420 -13.27 12.51 -25.64
C GLY A 420 -14.30 13.36 -24.90
N ALA A 421 -15.15 12.78 -24.04
CA ALA A 421 -16.09 13.51 -23.19
C ALA A 421 -15.73 13.38 -21.71
N ALA A 422 -15.88 14.45 -20.92
CA ALA A 422 -15.65 14.38 -19.47
C ALA A 422 -16.69 13.43 -18.83
N ALA A 423 -16.23 12.37 -18.20
CA ALA A 423 -17.07 11.32 -17.62
C ALA A 423 -17.11 11.39 -16.10
N LYS A 424 -15.98 11.70 -15.46
CA LYS A 424 -15.84 11.74 -14.01
C LYS A 424 -14.91 12.87 -13.56
N VAL A 425 -15.04 13.28 -12.30
CA VAL A 425 -14.12 14.22 -11.64
C VAL A 425 -13.75 13.67 -10.28
N VAL A 426 -12.45 13.70 -9.95
CA VAL A 426 -11.94 13.41 -8.60
C VAL A 426 -11.57 14.72 -7.93
N LEU A 427 -12.01 14.92 -6.69
CA LEU A 427 -11.76 16.11 -5.89
C LEU A 427 -11.17 15.68 -4.54
N LEU A 428 -10.05 16.27 -4.11
CA LEU A 428 -9.37 15.90 -2.85
C LEU A 428 -9.34 17.05 -1.86
N ASN A 429 -9.18 16.73 -0.57
CA ASN A 429 -8.88 17.67 0.50
C ASN A 429 -7.92 17.04 1.51
N TYR A 430 -6.69 17.54 1.56
CA TYR A 430 -5.63 17.08 2.47
C TYR A 430 -5.71 17.69 3.88
N MET A 431 -6.53 18.73 4.09
CA MET A 431 -6.61 19.42 5.38
C MET A 431 -7.43 18.60 6.36
N THR A 432 -6.95 18.44 7.60
CA THR A 432 -7.77 17.94 8.71
C THR A 432 -8.30 19.10 9.51
N ASP A 433 -9.63 19.29 9.52
CA ASP A 433 -10.28 20.35 10.28
C ASP A 433 -11.66 19.88 10.78
N PRO A 434 -11.74 19.39 12.04
CA PRO A 434 -13.01 18.98 12.65
C PRO A 434 -14.05 20.08 12.81
N SER A 435 -13.71 21.36 12.58
CA SER A 435 -14.69 22.46 12.58
C SER A 435 -15.45 22.58 11.26
N GLY A 436 -14.95 21.96 10.18
CA GLY A 436 -15.48 22.09 8.83
C GLY A 436 -15.23 23.46 8.17
N ALA A 437 -14.40 24.33 8.75
CA ALA A 437 -14.07 25.63 8.16
C ALA A 437 -13.20 25.51 6.89
N ASN A 438 -12.47 24.40 6.75
CA ASN A 438 -11.71 24.03 5.55
C ASN A 438 -12.43 23.03 4.64
N ASP A 439 -13.72 22.74 4.89
CA ASP A 439 -14.59 22.13 3.88
C ASP A 439 -14.73 23.09 2.68
N TYR A 440 -14.73 22.58 1.46
CA TYR A 440 -14.96 23.41 0.26
C TYR A 440 -16.12 22.88 -0.59
N THR A 441 -16.58 23.71 -1.54
CA THR A 441 -17.57 23.30 -2.55
C THR A 441 -17.02 23.57 -3.94
N ALA A 442 -16.66 22.52 -4.67
CA ALA A 442 -16.29 22.62 -6.07
C ALA A 442 -17.55 22.76 -6.93
N THR A 443 -17.62 23.80 -7.76
CA THR A 443 -18.72 23.96 -8.73
C THR A 443 -18.26 23.44 -10.09
N ILE A 444 -18.63 22.21 -10.41
CA ILE A 444 -18.30 21.60 -11.71
C ILE A 444 -19.32 22.10 -12.74
N GLN A 445 -18.85 22.59 -13.89
CA GLN A 445 -19.70 23.09 -14.98
C GLN A 445 -19.81 22.05 -16.09
N VAL A 446 -20.98 21.42 -16.23
CA VAL A 446 -21.25 20.40 -17.25
C VAL A 446 -22.57 20.67 -17.96
N GLN A 447 -22.53 20.81 -19.27
CA GLN A 447 -23.71 21.11 -20.07
C GLN A 447 -24.65 19.89 -20.19
N GLY A 448 -25.96 20.14 -20.13
CA GLY A 448 -26.98 19.10 -20.31
C GLY A 448 -27.19 18.15 -19.13
N VAL A 449 -26.54 18.36 -17.99
CA VAL A 449 -26.65 17.52 -16.79
C VAL A 449 -27.56 18.19 -15.74
N SER A 450 -28.57 17.46 -15.27
CA SER A 450 -29.50 17.90 -14.21
C SER A 450 -29.09 17.47 -12.80
N SER A 451 -28.27 16.43 -12.69
CA SER A 451 -27.74 15.90 -11.43
C SER A 451 -26.58 14.95 -11.69
N VAL A 452 -25.68 14.82 -10.72
CA VAL A 452 -24.53 13.89 -10.75
C VAL A 452 -24.59 12.94 -9.55
N GLN A 453 -23.93 11.78 -9.67
CA GLN A 453 -23.72 10.87 -8.54
C GLN A 453 -22.35 11.11 -7.92
N VAL A 454 -22.25 11.01 -6.59
CA VAL A 454 -20.99 11.23 -5.86
C VAL A 454 -20.76 10.14 -4.83
N LYS A 455 -19.58 9.52 -4.87
CA LYS A 455 -19.05 8.66 -3.81
C LYS A 455 -17.96 9.40 -3.03
N TYR A 456 -17.93 9.18 -1.72
CA TYR A 456 -16.93 9.81 -0.85
C TYR A 456 -15.99 8.77 -0.24
N LEU A 457 -14.69 9.07 -0.30
CA LEU A 457 -13.67 8.46 0.55
C LEU A 457 -13.48 9.40 1.75
N SER A 458 -13.62 8.88 2.97
CA SER A 458 -13.71 9.69 4.18
C SER A 458 -13.03 9.04 5.39
N ALA A 459 -12.46 9.87 6.27
CA ALA A 459 -12.07 9.54 7.64
C ALA A 459 -12.03 10.83 8.50
N PRO A 460 -12.03 10.74 9.86
CA PRO A 460 -12.02 11.92 10.73
C PRO A 460 -10.73 12.77 10.70
N SER A 461 -9.62 12.23 10.22
CA SER A 461 -8.31 12.90 10.14
C SER A 461 -7.43 12.18 9.12
N VAL A 462 -6.47 12.89 8.52
CA VAL A 462 -5.42 12.27 7.69
C VAL A 462 -4.54 11.30 8.48
N SER A 463 -4.36 11.53 9.79
CA SER A 463 -3.61 10.62 10.68
C SER A 463 -4.38 9.35 11.08
N THR A 464 -5.65 9.22 10.68
CA THR A 464 -6.52 8.10 11.07
C THR A 464 -6.08 6.79 10.40
N LYS A 465 -6.08 5.68 11.15
CA LYS A 465 -5.66 4.34 10.67
C LYS A 465 -6.80 3.31 10.53
N ALA A 466 -8.01 3.65 10.96
CA ALA A 466 -9.20 2.79 11.02
C ALA A 466 -10.46 3.66 10.84
N ASN A 467 -11.64 3.08 10.62
CA ASN A 467 -12.86 3.86 10.27
C ASN A 467 -12.71 4.69 8.97
N ILE A 468 -11.84 4.25 8.05
CA ILE A 468 -11.82 4.75 6.68
C ILE A 468 -13.03 4.15 5.97
N THR A 469 -13.80 4.98 5.27
CA THR A 469 -14.97 4.55 4.50
C THR A 469 -14.87 4.97 3.04
N TRP A 470 -15.34 4.09 2.14
CA TRP A 470 -15.61 4.40 0.74
C TRP A 470 -17.11 4.22 0.49
N ALA A 471 -17.78 5.27 0.02
CA ALA A 471 -19.23 5.30 -0.14
C ALA A 471 -19.96 4.78 1.11
N GLY A 472 -19.57 5.25 2.30
CA GLY A 472 -20.14 4.81 3.58
C GLY A 472 -19.75 3.39 4.04
N GLN A 473 -19.07 2.59 3.22
CA GLN A 473 -18.68 1.22 3.54
C GLN A 473 -17.21 1.11 3.98
N THR A 474 -16.87 0.11 4.78
CA THR A 474 -15.50 -0.14 5.28
C THR A 474 -15.13 -1.62 5.20
N PHE A 475 -13.84 -1.93 5.16
CA PHE A 475 -13.35 -3.31 5.23
C PHE A 475 -13.33 -3.89 6.66
N GLY A 476 -13.66 -3.07 7.67
CA GLY A 476 -13.68 -3.45 9.08
C GLY A 476 -12.36 -3.14 9.81
N ASP A 477 -12.28 -3.59 11.06
CA ASP A 477 -11.11 -3.43 11.92
C ASP A 477 -9.92 -4.31 11.50
N LYS A 478 -8.76 -4.01 12.11
CA LYS A 478 -7.54 -4.80 11.97
C LYS A 478 -7.80 -6.28 12.29
N LEU A 479 -7.47 -7.16 11.34
CA LEU A 479 -7.64 -8.62 11.41
C LEU A 479 -9.10 -9.12 11.45
N SER A 480 -10.05 -8.32 10.97
CA SER A 480 -11.48 -8.66 10.86
C SER A 480 -12.07 -8.52 9.44
N SER A 481 -11.24 -8.50 8.40
CA SER A 481 -11.68 -8.41 7.01
C SER A 481 -11.56 -9.72 6.25
N ASP A 482 -12.66 -10.17 5.64
CA ASP A 482 -12.67 -11.24 4.63
C ASP A 482 -12.64 -10.70 3.18
N GLY A 483 -12.22 -9.45 2.99
CA GLY A 483 -12.12 -8.80 1.69
C GLY A 483 -13.44 -8.22 1.17
N ARG A 484 -14.51 -8.25 1.96
CA ARG A 484 -15.81 -7.66 1.61
C ARG A 484 -16.01 -6.32 2.31
N LEU A 485 -16.55 -5.36 1.56
CA LEU A 485 -17.06 -4.11 2.12
C LEU A 485 -18.26 -4.37 3.04
N GLN A 486 -18.26 -3.71 4.19
CA GLN A 486 -19.26 -3.80 5.24
C GLN A 486 -19.98 -2.45 5.39
N GLY A 487 -21.29 -2.48 5.65
CA GLY A 487 -22.14 -1.29 5.68
C GLY A 487 -22.97 -1.13 4.40
N THR A 488 -23.81 -0.11 4.37
CA THR A 488 -24.63 0.24 3.20
C THR A 488 -23.84 1.17 2.28
N GLU A 489 -23.87 0.91 0.97
CA GLU A 489 -23.31 1.83 -0.02
C GLU A 489 -24.12 3.13 -0.04
N ASP A 490 -23.43 4.26 0.19
CA ASP A 490 -23.97 5.61 0.20
C ASP A 490 -23.47 6.39 -1.01
N VAL A 491 -24.38 6.65 -1.95
CA VAL A 491 -24.12 7.38 -3.19
C VAL A 491 -25.02 8.61 -3.23
N GLN A 492 -24.40 9.78 -3.20
CA GLN A 492 -25.09 11.06 -3.07
C GLN A 492 -25.47 11.60 -4.45
N THR A 493 -26.77 11.80 -4.70
CA THR A 493 -27.25 12.52 -5.89
C THR A 493 -27.21 14.02 -5.65
N VAL A 494 -26.33 14.75 -6.33
CA VAL A 494 -26.22 16.21 -6.24
C VAL A 494 -26.95 16.86 -7.43
N PRO A 495 -27.94 17.73 -7.22
CA PRO A 495 -28.62 18.45 -8.29
C PRO A 495 -27.72 19.53 -8.91
N CYS A 496 -27.81 19.71 -10.22
CA CYS A 496 -27.07 20.70 -10.97
C CYS A 496 -28.01 21.80 -11.48
N ASN A 497 -27.69 23.07 -11.17
CA ASN A 497 -28.49 24.22 -11.57
C ASN A 497 -27.88 24.85 -12.83
N ASN A 498 -28.58 24.79 -13.96
CA ASN A 498 -28.09 25.26 -15.26
C ASN A 498 -26.71 24.66 -15.65
N GLY A 499 -26.48 23.39 -15.31
CA GLY A 499 -25.20 22.69 -15.53
C GLY A 499 -24.13 22.94 -14.45
N ALA A 500 -24.37 23.81 -13.48
CA ALA A 500 -23.49 24.01 -12.33
C ALA A 500 -23.81 23.01 -11.21
N CYS A 501 -22.91 22.05 -10.97
CA CYS A 501 -23.04 20.99 -9.95
C CYS A 501 -22.17 21.34 -8.72
N PRO A 502 -22.76 21.73 -7.56
CA PRO A 502 -22.01 22.12 -6.36
C PRO A 502 -21.66 20.91 -5.49
N ILE A 503 -20.43 20.41 -5.58
CA ILE A 503 -19.95 19.23 -4.86
C ILE A 503 -19.20 19.66 -3.59
N LYS A 504 -19.74 19.32 -2.41
CA LYS A 504 -19.06 19.56 -1.14
C LYS A 504 -17.96 18.52 -0.91
N VAL A 505 -16.77 18.92 -0.50
CA VAL A 505 -15.67 18.04 -0.07
C VAL A 505 -15.26 18.42 1.35
N THR A 506 -15.26 17.44 2.27
CA THR A 506 -14.94 17.66 3.69
C THR A 506 -13.44 17.77 3.96
N ALA A 507 -13.06 18.29 5.12
CA ALA A 507 -11.67 18.38 5.59
C ALA A 507 -11.34 17.33 6.69
N PRO A 508 -10.75 16.17 6.37
CA PRO A 508 -10.26 15.74 5.05
C PRO A 508 -11.33 14.97 4.26
N GLY A 509 -11.03 14.62 3.02
CA GLY A 509 -11.97 13.88 2.17
C GLY A 509 -11.52 13.75 0.73
N LEU A 510 -12.17 12.84 0.01
CA LEU A 510 -12.13 12.78 -1.45
C LEU A 510 -13.54 12.50 -1.97
N ALA A 511 -13.91 13.15 -3.07
CA ALA A 511 -15.15 12.92 -3.81
C ALA A 511 -14.85 12.42 -5.22
N LEU A 512 -15.43 11.28 -5.60
CA LEU A 512 -15.50 10.82 -7.00
C LEU A 512 -16.89 11.14 -7.52
N VAL A 513 -16.94 12.03 -8.51
CA VAL A 513 -18.16 12.55 -9.13
C VAL A 513 -18.34 11.90 -10.49
N PHE A 514 -19.49 11.26 -10.72
CA PHE A 514 -19.86 10.67 -11.99
C PHE A 514 -20.81 11.61 -12.74
N LEU A 515 -20.36 12.11 -13.89
CA LEU A 515 -21.05 13.16 -14.65
C LEU A 515 -22.24 12.64 -15.47
N SER A 516 -22.42 11.31 -15.53
CA SER A 516 -23.57 10.65 -16.16
C SER A 516 -23.85 9.29 -15.52
N ASN A 517 -25.07 8.78 -15.72
CA ASN A 517 -25.43 7.43 -15.30
C ASN A 517 -24.56 6.34 -15.97
N THR A 518 -24.11 6.57 -17.20
CA THR A 518 -23.19 5.68 -17.91
C THR A 518 -21.81 5.65 -17.24
N ALA A 519 -21.23 6.82 -16.95
CA ALA A 519 -19.95 6.89 -16.23
C ALA A 519 -20.01 6.23 -14.84
N TYR A 520 -21.17 6.29 -14.18
CA TYR A 520 -21.44 5.55 -12.94
C TYR A 520 -21.52 4.04 -13.18
N SER A 521 -22.34 3.56 -14.13
CA SER A 521 -22.50 2.13 -14.41
C SER A 521 -21.24 1.45 -14.93
N ASP A 522 -20.38 2.17 -15.65
CA ASP A 522 -19.12 1.64 -16.19
C ASP A 522 -18.04 1.42 -15.11
N SER A 523 -18.29 1.96 -13.91
CA SER A 523 -17.41 1.94 -12.74
C SER A 523 -17.97 1.10 -11.59
N ALA A 524 -19.30 1.04 -11.46
CA ALA A 524 -19.98 0.26 -10.44
C ALA A 524 -19.99 -1.24 -10.83
N PRO A 525 -19.42 -2.15 -10.02
CA PRO A 525 -19.52 -3.58 -10.29
C PRO A 525 -20.97 -4.05 -10.19
N SER A 526 -21.46 -4.79 -11.18
CA SER A 526 -22.84 -5.28 -11.21
C SER A 526 -23.17 -6.25 -10.07
N THR A 527 -22.15 -6.95 -9.56
CA THR A 527 -22.21 -7.83 -8.38
C THR A 527 -20.84 -7.95 -7.72
N THR A 528 -20.78 -7.90 -6.38
CA THR A 528 -19.58 -8.31 -5.63
C THR A 528 -19.51 -9.84 -5.61
N GLN A 529 -18.54 -10.43 -6.30
CA GLN A 529 -18.30 -11.88 -6.24
C GLN A 529 -17.43 -12.25 -5.04
N THR A 530 -17.71 -13.41 -4.45
CA THR A 530 -16.99 -13.91 -3.28
C THR A 530 -16.61 -15.36 -3.49
N PHE A 531 -15.34 -15.69 -3.29
CA PHE A 531 -14.82 -17.03 -3.50
C PHE A 531 -14.55 -17.71 -2.15
N ALA A 532 -15.02 -18.95 -1.99
CA ALA A 532 -14.76 -19.71 -0.79
C ALA A 532 -13.28 -20.14 -0.74
N THR A 533 -12.61 -19.93 0.39
CA THR A 533 -11.24 -20.42 0.59
C THR A 533 -11.24 -21.95 0.67
N THR A 534 -10.56 -22.62 -0.26
CA THR A 534 -10.37 -24.08 -0.20
C THR A 534 -9.43 -24.51 0.93
N ALA A 535 -8.55 -23.61 1.39
CA ALA A 535 -7.69 -23.81 2.56
C ALA A 535 -8.45 -23.60 3.88
N TYR A 536 -9.21 -24.62 4.32
CA TYR A 536 -9.87 -24.61 5.63
C TYR A 536 -8.88 -24.87 6.77
N THR A 537 -8.37 -23.80 7.39
CA THR A 537 -7.76 -23.87 8.72
C THR A 537 -8.82 -24.10 9.82
N LYS A 538 -10.09 -23.73 9.56
CA LYS A 538 -11.23 -23.99 10.43
C LYS A 538 -11.74 -25.44 10.34
N THR A 539 -11.14 -26.33 11.13
CA THR A 539 -11.70 -27.67 11.42
C THR A 539 -12.72 -27.67 12.56
N GLN A 540 -13.03 -26.50 13.14
CA GLN A 540 -14.01 -26.29 14.22
C GLN A 540 -14.76 -24.97 14.00
N HIS A 541 -16.07 -24.95 14.27
CA HIS A 541 -16.90 -23.75 14.17
C HIS A 541 -16.72 -22.85 15.40
N THR A 542 -15.85 -21.84 15.32
CA THR A 542 -15.89 -20.70 16.25
C THR A 542 -16.82 -19.64 15.68
N ALA A 543 -18.03 -19.55 16.23
CA ALA A 543 -18.93 -18.42 15.98
C ALA A 543 -18.41 -17.18 16.71
N THR A 544 -18.19 -16.09 15.99
CA THR A 544 -17.82 -14.79 16.56
C THR A 544 -19.03 -13.86 16.51
N VAL A 545 -19.26 -13.12 17.59
CA VAL A 545 -20.30 -12.10 17.70
C VAL A 545 -19.61 -10.75 17.87
N ALA A 546 -20.05 -9.72 17.13
CA ALA A 546 -19.47 -8.38 17.24
C ALA A 546 -19.62 -7.85 18.68
N ALA A 547 -18.59 -7.18 19.19
CA ALA A 547 -18.57 -6.70 20.57
C ALA A 547 -19.73 -5.73 20.89
N THR A 548 -20.16 -4.94 19.90
CA THR A 548 -21.35 -4.07 19.98
C THR A 548 -22.65 -4.86 20.15
N VAL A 549 -22.83 -5.94 19.37
CA VAL A 549 -23.98 -6.85 19.50
C VAL A 549 -23.95 -7.60 20.84
N LEU A 550 -22.76 -7.95 21.34
CA LEU A 550 -22.60 -8.53 22.68
C LEU A 550 -22.91 -7.52 23.79
N ALA A 551 -22.55 -6.24 23.62
CA ALA A 551 -22.83 -5.18 24.58
C ALA A 551 -24.33 -4.82 24.66
N THR A 552 -25.08 -4.93 23.55
CA THR A 552 -26.54 -4.79 23.51
C THR A 552 -27.28 -6.10 23.76
N SER A 553 -26.57 -7.23 23.93
CA SER A 553 -27.18 -8.53 24.19
C SER A 553 -27.71 -8.54 25.62
N ASN A 554 -29.04 -8.64 25.76
CA ASN A 554 -29.73 -8.88 27.04
C ASN A 554 -29.51 -10.33 27.52
N GLY A 555 -28.25 -10.78 27.51
CA GLY A 555 -27.83 -12.14 27.77
C GLY A 555 -28.17 -12.58 29.19
N HIS A 556 -28.74 -13.78 29.28
CA HIS A 556 -29.12 -14.45 30.51
C HIS A 556 -28.05 -14.33 31.61
N SER A 557 -28.46 -13.78 32.76
CA SER A 557 -27.62 -13.61 33.95
C SER A 557 -27.04 -14.94 34.41
N GLY A 558 -25.86 -14.92 35.04
CA GLY A 558 -25.17 -16.14 35.50
C GLY A 558 -26.02 -17.05 36.40
N SER A 559 -27.03 -16.51 37.08
CA SER A 559 -28.00 -17.24 37.90
C SER A 559 -29.00 -18.11 37.12
N SER A 560 -29.05 -18.00 35.79
CA SER A 560 -29.96 -18.77 34.92
C SER A 560 -29.24 -19.76 34.00
N ARG A 561 -27.93 -19.92 34.15
CA ARG A 561 -27.14 -20.92 33.40
C ARG A 561 -27.19 -22.27 34.11
N GLN A 562 -27.73 -23.29 33.44
CA GLN A 562 -27.41 -24.66 33.82
C GLN A 562 -25.94 -24.95 33.48
N LEU A 563 -25.24 -25.70 34.35
CA LEU A 563 -23.84 -26.06 34.17
C LEU A 563 -23.71 -27.09 33.03
N GLY A 564 -23.56 -26.60 31.81
CA GLY A 564 -23.22 -27.38 30.62
C GLY A 564 -21.79 -27.08 30.16
N SER A 565 -21.06 -28.12 29.76
CA SER A 565 -19.71 -27.96 29.20
C SER A 565 -19.76 -27.65 27.71
N THR A 566 -19.01 -26.64 27.29
CA THR A 566 -18.86 -26.23 25.87
C THR A 566 -17.51 -26.65 25.27
N SER A 567 -16.71 -27.42 26.01
CA SER A 567 -15.40 -27.89 25.53
C SER A 567 -15.50 -29.18 24.70
N LYS A 568 -14.77 -29.21 23.58
CA LYS A 568 -14.63 -30.40 22.73
C LYS A 568 -14.07 -31.57 23.55
N GLY A 569 -14.77 -32.72 23.52
CA GLY A 569 -14.37 -33.93 24.26
C GLY A 569 -14.94 -34.04 25.68
N SER A 570 -15.78 -33.11 26.13
CA SER A 570 -16.39 -33.19 27.47
C SER A 570 -17.60 -34.13 27.52
N THR A 571 -17.37 -35.39 27.88
CA THR A 571 -18.42 -36.34 28.29
C THR A 571 -18.81 -36.07 29.75
N GLY A 572 -19.48 -34.94 29.99
CA GLY A 572 -19.67 -34.36 31.33
C GLY A 572 -21.05 -33.79 31.62
N GLY A 573 -22.11 -34.31 30.99
CA GLY A 573 -23.49 -33.99 31.36
C GLY A 573 -23.89 -34.65 32.69
N ALA A 574 -23.39 -34.13 33.82
CA ALA A 574 -23.75 -34.59 35.15
C ALA A 574 -25.19 -34.19 35.49
N GLY A 575 -26.15 -34.97 34.98
CA GLY A 575 -27.56 -34.78 35.24
C GLY A 575 -27.87 -34.80 36.73
N VAL A 576 -28.79 -33.91 37.13
CA VAL A 576 -29.43 -33.74 38.45
C VAL A 576 -29.16 -34.89 39.44
N GLY A 577 -28.00 -34.82 40.11
CA GLY A 577 -27.73 -35.62 41.29
C GLY A 577 -28.70 -35.18 42.38
N LYS A 578 -29.74 -35.98 42.63
CA LYS A 578 -30.73 -35.74 43.70
C LYS A 578 -29.98 -35.51 45.01
N GLN A 579 -29.89 -34.27 45.47
CA GLN A 579 -29.49 -33.98 46.85
C GLN A 579 -30.63 -34.42 47.77
N ILE A 580 -30.62 -35.71 48.11
CA ILE A 580 -31.27 -36.23 49.29
C ILE A 580 -30.62 -35.48 50.46
N SER A 581 -31.38 -34.60 51.12
CA SER A 581 -30.83 -33.80 52.21
C SER A 581 -30.29 -34.72 53.30
N GLY A 582 -29.14 -34.36 53.90
CA GLY A 582 -28.45 -35.21 54.87
C GLY A 582 -29.32 -35.65 56.06
N LEU A 583 -30.40 -34.91 56.34
CA LEU A 583 -31.44 -35.26 57.31
C LEU A 583 -32.08 -36.63 57.03
N VAL A 584 -32.37 -36.94 55.76
CA VAL A 584 -33.05 -38.21 55.37
C VAL A 584 -32.10 -39.40 55.54
N ALA A 585 -30.82 -39.24 55.20
CA ALA A 585 -29.81 -40.26 55.44
C ALA A 585 -29.59 -40.51 56.94
N LEU A 586 -29.60 -39.44 57.76
CA LEU A 586 -29.46 -39.56 59.21
C LEU A 586 -30.65 -40.29 59.84
N VAL A 587 -31.89 -39.95 59.43
CA VAL A 587 -33.12 -40.62 59.91
C VAL A 587 -33.14 -42.10 59.51
N ALA A 588 -32.70 -42.43 58.28
CA ALA A 588 -32.60 -43.82 57.85
C ALA A 588 -31.58 -44.63 58.68
N MET A 589 -30.43 -44.06 59.02
CA MET A 589 -29.44 -44.73 59.89
C MET A 589 -29.92 -44.89 61.32
N VAL A 590 -30.59 -43.90 61.91
CA VAL A 590 -31.15 -44.00 63.28
C VAL A 590 -32.28 -45.04 63.33
N ALA A 591 -33.15 -45.09 62.32
CA ALA A 591 -34.18 -46.11 62.22
C ALA A 591 -33.59 -47.53 62.09
N GLY A 592 -32.55 -47.70 61.27
CA GLY A 592 -31.83 -48.97 61.12
C GLY A 592 -31.13 -49.42 62.40
N ALA A 593 -30.49 -48.50 63.13
CA ALA A 593 -29.87 -48.81 64.42
C ALA A 593 -30.89 -49.26 65.47
N TRP A 594 -32.11 -48.70 65.46
CA TRP A 594 -33.17 -49.09 66.40
C TRP A 594 -33.80 -50.45 66.07
N THR A 595 -33.94 -50.79 64.77
CA THR A 595 -34.43 -52.12 64.36
C THR A 595 -33.42 -53.23 64.63
N VAL A 596 -32.11 -52.97 64.45
CA VAL A 596 -31.05 -53.94 64.82
C VAL A 596 -30.89 -54.05 66.34
N GLY A 597 -30.97 -52.94 67.07
CA GLY A 597 -30.86 -52.94 68.54
C GLY A 597 -31.99 -53.71 69.25
N LYS A 598 -33.19 -53.78 68.65
CA LYS A 598 -34.32 -54.58 69.18
C LYS A 598 -34.26 -56.06 68.80
N GLY A 599 -33.41 -56.46 67.86
CA GLY A 599 -33.16 -57.86 67.52
C GLY A 599 -32.10 -58.57 68.37
N LEU A 600 -31.48 -57.86 69.33
CA LEU A 600 -30.41 -58.37 70.20
C LEU A 600 -30.78 -58.39 71.70
N LEU A 601 -32.06 -58.21 72.01
CA LEU A 601 -32.64 -58.31 73.37
C LEU A 601 -33.99 -59.05 73.36
N ALA A 602 -34.10 -60.09 72.53
CA ALA A 602 -35.19 -61.06 72.49
C ALA A 602 -34.61 -62.46 72.27
#